data_AF-A0A378ABN0-F1
#
_entry.id   AF-A0A378ABN0-F1
#
_cell.length_a   1.000
_cell.length_b   1.000
_cell.length_c   1.000
_cell.angle_alpha   90.00
_cell.angle_beta   90.00
_cell.angle_gamma   90.00
#
_symmetry.space_group_name_H-M   'P 1'
#
loop_
_entity.id
_entity.type
_entity.pdbx_description
1 polymer ?
#
loop_
_entity_poly.entity_id
_entity_poly.type
_entity_poly.pdbx_seq_one_letter_code
_entity_poly.pdbx_strand_id
1 'polypeptide(L)'
;MLIDTVDHKFSREFVQNLRREIDLADLDYIVINHAEEDHAGALTELMMQIPDTRSTALPTPSTRSTATIIIRSGTFHVVKTGDTLDIGNGKQLISWKRRCCTGRTA
;
A
#
# COMPACT_ATOMS: atom_id res chain seq x y z
N MET A 1 -9.31 -3.15 4.51
CA MET A 1 -8.15 -2.29 4.21
C MET A 1 -6.89 -2.95 4.77
N LEU A 2 -5.85 -3.07 3.95
CA LEU A 2 -4.51 -3.52 4.34
C LEU A 2 -3.55 -2.33 4.32
N ILE A 3 -2.67 -2.23 5.33
CA ILE A 3 -1.63 -1.19 5.41
C ILE A 3 -0.27 -1.88 5.41
N ASP A 4 0.56 -1.52 4.43
CA ASP A 4 1.85 -2.12 4.12
C ASP A 4 1.78 -3.65 3.97
N THR A 5 2.92 -4.24 3.62
CA THR A 5 3.12 -5.68 3.52
C THR A 5 4.39 -6.06 4.28
N VAL A 6 5.11 -7.08 3.82
CA VAL A 6 6.32 -7.57 4.46
C VAL A 6 7.44 -7.72 3.43
N ASP A 7 8.64 -7.99 3.93
CA ASP A 7 9.80 -8.39 3.15
C ASP A 7 9.46 -9.55 2.18
N HIS A 8 10.04 -9.49 0.98
CA HIS A 8 9.87 -10.50 -0.07
C HIS A 8 10.17 -11.93 0.41
N LYS A 9 11.04 -12.12 1.40
CA LYS A 9 11.36 -13.43 1.98
C LYS A 9 10.14 -14.12 2.61
N PHE A 10 9.18 -13.34 3.09
CA PHE A 10 7.98 -13.83 3.78
C PHE A 10 6.71 -13.66 2.95
N SER A 11 6.83 -13.35 1.66
CA SER A 11 5.68 -13.03 0.80
C SER A 11 4.64 -14.16 0.73
N ARG A 12 5.09 -15.40 0.56
CA ARG A 12 4.23 -16.59 0.52
C ARG A 12 3.47 -16.79 1.83
N GLU A 13 4.19 -16.71 2.94
CA GLU A 13 3.63 -16.93 4.27
C GLU A 13 2.62 -15.82 4.60
N PHE A 14 2.95 -14.58 4.28
CA PHE A 14 2.08 -13.43 4.45
C PHE A 14 0.77 -13.59 3.68
N VAL A 15 0.82 -13.95 2.39
CA VAL A 15 -0.39 -14.15 1.58
C VAL A 15 -1.22 -15.32 2.11
N GLN A 16 -0.58 -16.41 2.55
CA GLN A 16 -1.29 -17.55 3.15
C GLN A 16 -1.96 -17.19 4.47
N ASN A 17 -1.29 -16.43 5.33
CA ASN A 17 -1.85 -15.97 6.59
C ASN A 17 -2.99 -14.98 6.34
N LEU A 18 -2.82 -14.05 5.40
CA LEU A 18 -3.86 -13.09 5.05
C LEU A 18 -5.14 -13.77 4.54
N ARG A 19 -4.99 -14.83 3.72
CA ARG A 19 -6.13 -15.66 3.27
C ARG A 19 -6.88 -16.37 4.38
N ARG A 20 -6.25 -16.60 5.53
CA ARG A 20 -6.91 -17.21 6.69
C ARG A 20 -7.74 -16.19 7.47
N GLU A 21 -7.35 -14.92 7.40
CA GLU A 21 -8.01 -13.82 8.12
C GLU A 21 -9.15 -13.19 7.30
N ILE A 22 -9.00 -13.07 5.98
CA ILE A 22 -9.97 -12.43 5.10
C ILE A 22 -9.95 -13.05 3.70
N ASP A 23 -11.09 -13.02 3.01
CA ASP A 23 -11.11 -13.25 1.58
C ASP A 23 -10.34 -12.12 0.87
N LEU A 24 -9.40 -12.48 0.01
CA LEU A 24 -8.62 -11.50 -0.75
C LEU A 24 -9.49 -10.72 -1.76
N ALA A 25 -10.67 -11.23 -2.11
CA ALA A 25 -11.63 -10.52 -2.93
C ALA A 25 -12.33 -9.36 -2.18
N ASP A 26 -12.41 -9.42 -0.85
CA ASP A 26 -13.03 -8.40 0.01
C ASP A 26 -12.06 -7.24 0.35
N LEU A 27 -10.86 -7.25 -0.24
CA LEU A 27 -9.83 -6.27 0.02
C LEU A 27 -10.01 -5.02 -0.87
N ASP A 28 -10.75 -4.03 -0.33
CA ASP A 28 -11.05 -2.79 -1.06
C ASP A 28 -9.83 -1.87 -1.26
N TYR A 29 -8.96 -1.79 -0.26
CA TYR A 29 -7.87 -0.82 -0.19
C TYR A 29 -6.59 -1.47 0.32
N ILE A 30 -5.49 -1.27 -0.42
CA ILE A 30 -4.12 -1.54 0.03
C ILE A 30 -3.37 -0.22 0.08
N VAL A 31 -2.89 0.15 1.26
CA VAL A 31 -2.18 1.40 1.52
C VAL A 31 -0.71 1.09 1.75
N ILE A 32 0.18 1.55 0.87
CA ILE A 32 1.63 1.40 1.05
C ILE A 32 2.20 2.75 1.49
N ASN A 33 2.65 2.83 2.75
CA ASN A 33 3.31 4.01 3.29
C ASN A 33 4.78 4.06 2.87
N HIS A 34 5.43 2.89 2.85
CA HIS A 34 6.83 2.77 2.49
C HIS A 34 7.01 1.72 1.40
N ALA A 35 7.47 2.15 0.22
CA ALA A 35 7.72 1.26 -0.90
C ALA A 35 9.14 0.65 -0.89
N GLU A 36 9.73 0.51 0.30
CA GLU A 36 10.97 -0.25 0.49
C GLU A 36 10.67 -1.75 0.53
N GLU A 37 11.68 -2.57 0.26
CA GLU A 37 11.50 -4.01 0.08
C GLU A 37 10.98 -4.72 1.33
N ASP A 38 11.32 -4.22 2.51
CA ASP A 38 10.89 -4.71 3.82
C ASP A 38 9.42 -4.42 4.15
N HIS A 39 8.79 -3.49 3.44
CA HIS A 39 7.38 -3.09 3.61
C HIS A 39 6.51 -3.35 2.37
N ALA A 40 7.08 -3.45 1.18
CA ALA A 40 6.38 -3.65 -0.09
C ALA A 40 6.82 -4.91 -0.85
N GLY A 41 7.69 -5.74 -0.27
CA GLY A 41 8.25 -6.92 -0.93
C GLY A 41 7.21 -7.98 -1.29
N ALA A 42 6.19 -8.18 -0.45
CA ALA A 42 5.12 -9.14 -0.68
C ALA A 42 3.98 -8.61 -1.57
N LEU A 43 3.99 -7.32 -1.93
CA LEU A 43 2.91 -6.68 -2.70
C LEU A 43 2.69 -7.34 -4.06
N THR A 44 3.78 -7.67 -4.77
CA THR A 44 3.70 -8.32 -6.08
C THR A 44 2.99 -9.67 -5.99
N GLU A 45 3.30 -10.46 -4.95
CA GLU A 45 2.66 -11.76 -4.77
C GLU A 45 1.19 -11.64 -4.40
N LEU A 46 0.85 -10.67 -3.55
CA LEU A 46 -0.53 -10.38 -3.18
C LEU A 46 -1.37 -9.95 -4.41
N MET A 47 -0.84 -9.04 -5.24
CA MET A 47 -1.54 -8.56 -6.44
C MET A 47 -1.76 -9.65 -7.49
N MET A 48 -0.91 -10.69 -7.55
CA MET A 48 -1.14 -11.85 -8.42
C MET A 48 -2.33 -12.70 -7.99
N GLN A 49 -2.72 -12.65 -6.72
CA GLN A 49 -3.83 -13.44 -6.18
C GLN A 49 -5.17 -12.71 -6.21
N ILE A 50 -5.17 -11.39 -6.36
CA ILE A 50 -6.39 -10.57 -6.40
C ILE A 50 -6.77 -10.34 -7.88
N PRO A 51 -7.91 -10.88 -8.35
CA PRO A 51 -8.24 -10.94 -9.77
C PRO A 51 -8.48 -9.57 -10.42
N ASP A 52 -9.03 -8.60 -9.69
CA ASP A 52 -9.33 -7.25 -10.20
C ASP A 52 -8.13 -6.30 -10.21
N THR A 53 -7.05 -6.61 -9.48
CA THR A 53 -5.82 -5.79 -9.46
C THR A 53 -4.87 -6.04 -10.62
N ARG A 54 -5.20 -6.99 -11.51
CA ARG A 54 -4.31 -7.50 -12.56
C ARG A 54 -3.93 -6.47 -13.63
N SER A 55 -4.60 -5.31 -13.69
CA SER A 55 -4.35 -4.26 -14.69
C SER A 55 -3.32 -3.20 -14.25
N THR A 56 -2.89 -3.20 -12.99
CA THR A 56 -2.01 -2.14 -12.48
C THR A 56 -0.53 -2.45 -12.58
N ALA A 57 0.18 -1.63 -13.36
CA ALA A 57 1.63 -1.65 -13.50
C ALA A 57 2.33 -1.35 -12.16
N LEU A 58 3.07 -2.32 -11.61
CA LEU A 58 3.88 -2.23 -10.39
C LEU A 58 4.48 -0.81 -10.17
N PRO A 59 4.47 -0.28 -8.93
CA PRO A 59 5.01 1.04 -8.65
C PRO A 59 6.42 1.19 -9.22
N THR A 60 6.61 2.14 -10.16
CA THR A 60 7.91 2.41 -10.76
C THR A 60 8.87 2.97 -9.70
N PRO A 61 10.20 2.90 -9.91
CA PRO A 61 11.19 3.42 -8.95
C PRO A 61 10.95 4.89 -8.56
N SER A 62 10.35 5.68 -9.45
CA SER A 62 9.98 7.09 -9.22
C SER A 62 8.87 7.30 -8.18
N THR A 63 8.01 6.32 -7.93
CA THR A 63 6.97 6.38 -6.88
C THR A 63 7.48 5.92 -5.52
N ARG A 64 8.70 5.34 -5.43
CA ARG A 64 9.24 4.78 -4.18
C ARG A 64 9.50 5.81 -3.07
N SER A 65 9.81 7.05 -3.44
CA SER A 65 10.41 7.99 -2.48
C SER A 65 9.46 9.03 -1.89
N THR A 66 8.18 9.12 -2.32
CA THR A 66 7.44 10.37 -2.03
C THR A 66 5.94 10.31 -1.79
N ALA A 67 5.25 9.19 -1.95
CA ALA A 67 3.80 9.14 -1.76
C ALA A 67 3.32 7.82 -1.15
N THR A 68 2.33 7.93 -0.26
CA THR A 68 1.49 6.80 0.10
C THR A 68 0.74 6.37 -1.16
N ILE A 69 0.75 5.07 -1.44
CA ILE A 69 0.09 4.50 -2.61
C ILE A 69 -1.15 3.78 -2.14
N ILE A 70 -2.31 4.19 -2.63
CA ILE A 70 -3.58 3.49 -2.37
C ILE A 70 -3.96 2.71 -3.62
N ILE A 71 -4.07 1.41 -3.48
CA ILE A 71 -4.52 0.51 -4.53
C ILE A 71 -5.98 0.18 -4.27
N ARG A 72 -6.86 0.59 -5.19
CA ARG A 72 -8.27 0.23 -5.21
C ARG A 72 -8.62 -0.36 -6.56
N SER A 73 -9.14 -1.58 -6.60
CA SER A 73 -9.53 -2.28 -7.85
C SER A 73 -8.48 -2.22 -8.95
N GLY A 74 -7.21 -2.34 -8.57
CA GLY A 74 -6.10 -2.21 -9.51
C GLY A 74 -5.97 -0.83 -10.14
N THR A 75 -6.12 0.24 -9.37
CA THR A 75 -5.70 1.59 -9.76
C THR A 75 -4.81 2.18 -8.67
N PHE A 76 -3.65 2.72 -9.05
CA PHE A 76 -2.76 3.41 -8.12
C PHE A 76 -3.19 4.86 -7.93
N HIS A 77 -3.40 5.23 -6.68
CA HIS A 77 -3.64 6.61 -6.28
C HIS A 77 -2.45 7.10 -5.45
N VAL A 78 -1.78 8.13 -5.97
CA VAL A 78 -0.70 8.85 -5.29
C VAL A 78 -1.36 9.91 -4.41
N VAL A 79 -1.22 9.80 -3.09
CA VAL A 79 -1.81 10.78 -2.16
C VAL A 79 -0.77 11.75 -1.60
N LYS A 80 -1.22 12.97 -1.29
CA LYS A 80 -0.44 14.06 -0.72
C LYS A 80 -0.81 14.29 0.73
N THR A 81 0.01 15.08 1.44
CA THR A 81 -0.31 15.50 2.81
C THR A 81 -1.63 16.26 2.85
N GLY A 82 -2.53 15.82 3.72
CA GLY A 82 -3.86 16.41 3.89
C GLY A 82 -4.95 15.77 3.05
N ASP A 83 -4.60 14.85 2.14
CA ASP A 83 -5.60 14.07 1.42
C ASP A 83 -6.34 13.14 2.40
N THR A 84 -7.63 12.96 2.14
CA THR A 84 -8.51 12.13 2.97
C THR A 84 -9.12 11.01 2.15
N LEU A 85 -9.17 9.81 2.72
CA LEU A 85 -9.87 8.66 2.19
C LEU A 85 -10.95 8.25 3.18
N ASP A 86 -12.21 8.29 2.76
CA ASP A 86 -13.31 7.73 3.53
C ASP A 86 -13.23 6.19 3.50
N ILE A 87 -13.23 5.57 4.67
CA ILE A 87 -13.20 4.11 4.84
C ILE A 87 -14.55 3.57 5.33
N GLY A 88 -15.58 4.41 5.32
CA GLY A 88 -16.92 4.08 5.78
C GLY A 88 -17.08 4.18 7.30
N ASN A 89 -18.31 3.96 7.77
CA ASN A 89 -18.68 4.01 9.19
C ASN A 89 -18.32 5.33 9.89
N GLY A 90 -18.33 6.45 9.15
CA GLY A 90 -17.96 7.77 9.66
C GLY A 90 -16.48 7.92 10.00
N LYS A 91 -15.61 7.05 9.47
CA LYS A 91 -14.15 7.10 9.68
C LYS A 91 -13.45 7.48 8.38
N GLN A 92 -12.41 8.28 8.52
CA GLN A 92 -11.58 8.72 7.40
C GLN A 92 -10.09 8.53 7.73
N LEU A 93 -9.31 8.11 6.74
CA LEU A 93 -7.86 8.07 6.79
C LEU A 93 -7.34 9.39 6.24
N ILE A 94 -6.44 10.04 7.00
CA ILE A 94 -5.81 11.30 6.58
C ILE A 94 -4.34 11.01 6.34
N SER A 95 -3.88 11.25 5.12
CA SER A 95 -2.49 10.97 4.74
C SER A 95 -1.58 12.12 5.14
N TRP A 96 -0.49 11.79 5.83
CA TRP A 96 0.54 12.75 6.22
C TRP A 96 1.89 12.28 5.73
N LYS A 97 2.49 13.03 4.80
CA LYS A 97 3.88 12.78 4.43
C LYS A 97 4.76 13.23 5.59
N ARG A 98 5.61 12.33 6.10
CA ARG A 98 6.66 12.73 7.03
C ARG A 98 7.55 13.73 6.30
N ARG A 99 7.65 14.94 6.86
CA ARG A 99 8.65 15.91 6.42
C ARG A 99 9.99 15.25 6.71
N CYS A 100 10.77 14.95 5.67
CA CYS A 100 12.16 14.58 5.90
C CYS A 100 12.80 15.80 6.57
N CYS A 101 13.25 15.66 7.82
CA CYS A 101 14.09 16.64 8.48
C CYS A 101 15.44 16.61 7.75
N THR A 102 15.50 17.09 6.51
CA THR A 102 16.76 17.45 5.90
C THR A 102 17.24 18.64 6.71
N GLY A 103 18.12 18.37 7.67
CA GLY A 103 18.83 19.40 8.41
C GLY A 103 19.42 20.39 7.40
N ARG A 104 18.85 21.58 7.36
CA ARG A 104 19.46 22.73 6.71
C ARG A 104 19.22 23.94 7.62
N THR A 105 20.29 24.26 8.32
CA THR A 105 20.74 25.56 8.86
C THR A 105 19.86 26.26 9.89
N ALA A 106 20.37 26.32 11.12
CA ALA A 106 20.82 27.59 11.69
C ALA A 106 22.24 27.37 12.25
#